data_AF-A0A401JDE6-F1
#
_entry.id   AF-A0A401JDE6-F1
#
_cell.length_a   1.000
_cell.length_b   1.000
_cell.length_c   1.000
_cell.angle_alpha   90.00
_cell.angle_beta   90.00
_cell.angle_gamma   90.00
#
_symmetry.space_group_name_H-M   'P 1'
#
loop_
_entity.id
_entity.type
_entity.pdbx_description
1 polymer ?
#
loop_
_entity_poly.entity_id
_entity_poly.type
_entity_poly.pdbx_seq_one_letter_code
_entity_poly.pdbx_strand_id
1 'polypeptide(L)' 'MDELIQLVAQRAGISSAQAALAVAAMLNYLTVRLPSPVVGRIREQLGEAQPHRNPDGDQGGGK' A
#
# COMPACT_ATOMS: atom_id res chain seq x y z
N MET A 1 2.53 0.16 -7.04
CA MET A 1 1.56 -0.93 -6.74
C MET A 1 0.95 -1.55 -8.00
N ASP A 2 0.45 -0.77 -8.95
CA ASP A 2 -0.25 -1.30 -10.15
C ASP A 2 0.62 -2.19 -11.05
N GLU A 3 1.89 -1.83 -11.27
CA GLU A 3 2.82 -2.65 -12.05
C GLU A 3 3.07 -4.02 -11.42
N LEU A 4 3.14 -4.10 -10.09
CA LEU A 4 3.30 -5.37 -9.38
C LEU A 4 2.06 -6.25 -9.55
N ILE A 5 0.86 -5.67 -9.46
CA ILE A 5 -0.40 -6.39 -9.67
C ILE A 5 -0.48 -6.91 -11.11
N GLN A 6 -0.13 -6.10 -12.11
CA GLN A 6 -0.09 -6.52 -13.51
C GLN A 6 0.91 -7.65 -13.75
N LEU A 7 2.11 -7.55 -13.17
CA LEU A 7 3.12 -8.61 -13.26
C LEU A 7 2.60 -9.92 -12.66
N VAL A 8 1.98 -9.88 -11.47
CA VAL A 8 1.42 -11.06 -10.81
C VAL A 8 0.28 -11.66 -11.63
N ALA A 9 -0.65 -10.84 -12.13
CA ALA A 9 -1.76 -11.29 -12.98
C ALA A 9 -1.24 -12.03 -14.22
N GLN A 10 -0.26 -11.45 -14.92
CA GLN A 10 0.31 -12.04 -16.12
C GLN A 10 1.07 -13.34 -15.83
N ARG A 11 1.88 -13.37 -14.77
CA ARG A 11 2.71 -14.53 -14.45
C ARG A 11 1.93 -15.70 -13.86
N ALA A 12 0.90 -15.41 -13.06
CA ALA A 12 0.06 -16.43 -12.43
C ALA A 12 -1.14 -16.84 -13.29
N GLY A 13 -1.43 -16.11 -14.37
CA GLY A 13 -2.59 -16.38 -15.23
C GLY A 13 -3.93 -16.14 -14.53
N ILE A 14 -3.98 -15.13 -13.65
CA ILE A 14 -5.18 -14.80 -12.86
C ILE A 14 -5.70 -13.40 -13.20
N SER A 15 -6.95 -13.11 -12.84
CA SER A 15 -7.51 -11.76 -13.05
C SER A 15 -6.76 -10.71 -12.23
N SER A 16 -6.78 -9.46 -12.71
CA SER A 16 -6.21 -8.31 -11.99
C SER A 16 -6.76 -8.18 -10.56
N ALA A 17 -8.07 -8.43 -10.37
CA ALA A 17 -8.70 -8.41 -9.05
C ALA A 17 -8.14 -9.50 -8.12
N GLN A 18 -7.92 -10.72 -8.62
CA GLN A 18 -7.30 -11.79 -7.84
C GLN A 18 -5.82 -11.50 -7.55
N ALA A 19 -5.09 -10.92 -8.50
CA ALA A 19 -3.70 -10.50 -8.30
C ALA A 19 -3.57 -9.43 -7.22
N ALA A 20 -4.48 -8.44 -7.20
CA ALA A 20 -4.52 -7.43 -6.14
C ALA A 20 -4.70 -8.06 -4.75
N LEU A 21 -5.62 -9.03 -4.61
CA LEU A 21 -5.82 -9.77 -3.37
C LEU A 21 -4.58 -10.58 -2.96
N ALA A 22 -3.93 -11.24 -3.91
CA ALA A 22 -2.72 -12.02 -3.65
C ALA A 22 -1.56 -11.14 -3.15
N VAL A 23 -1.33 -9.99 -3.81
CA VAL A 23 -0.32 -9.01 -3.39
C VAL A 23 -0.63 -8.48 -2.00
N ALA A 24 -1.88 -8.10 -1.73
CA ALA A 24 -2.29 -7.61 -0.41
C ALA A 24 -2.08 -8.65 0.70
N ALA A 25 -2.45 -9.91 0.45
CA ALA A 25 -2.25 -11.00 1.41
C ALA A 25 -0.75 -11.24 1.71
N MET A 26 0.10 -11.19 0.68
CA MET A 26 1.55 -11.34 0.82
C MET A 26 2.16 -10.18 1.63
N LEU A 27 1.79 -8.93 1.33
CA LEU A 27 2.26 -7.77 2.08
C LEU A 27 1.81 -7.83 3.54
N ASN A 28 0.55 -8.19 3.80
CA ASN A 28 0.06 -8.36 5.17
C ASN A 28 0.87 -9.43 5.92
N TYR A 29 1.12 -10.59 5.29
CA TYR A 29 1.91 -11.66 5.89
C TYR A 29 3.34 -11.21 6.23
N LEU A 30 4.00 -10.48 5.33
CA LEU A 30 5.37 -9.99 5.54
C LEU A 30 5.42 -8.90 6.62
N THR A 31 4.49 -7.95 6.59
CA THR A 31 4.50 -6.81 7.51
C THR A 31 4.22 -7.20 8.96
N VAL A 32 3.48 -8.28 9.20
CA VAL A 32 3.29 -8.84 10.56
C VAL A 32 4.58 -9.48 11.12
N ARG A 33 5.51 -9.90 10.26
CA ARG A 33 6.71 -10.65 10.66
C ARG A 33 8.00 -9.85 10.63
N LEU A 34 7.97 -8.66 10.04
CA LEU A 34 9.14 -7.81 9.86
C LEU A 34 9.15 -6.64 10.86
N PRO A 35 10.33 -6.20 11.32
CA PRO A 35 10.43 -5.01 12.17
C PRO A 35 9.86 -3.76 11.46
N SER A 36 9.26 -2.84 12.24
CA SER A 36 8.64 -1.61 11.71
C SER A 36 9.53 -0.79 10.76
N PRO A 37 10.86 -0.63 10.99
CA PRO A 37 11.72 0.09 10.04
C PRO A 37 11.86 -0.59 8.67
N VAL A 38 11.71 -1.91 8.61
CA VAL A 38 11.74 -2.68 7.36
C VAL A 38 10.40 -2.51 6.64
N VAL A 39 9.29 -2.58 7.37
CA VAL A 39 7.95 -2.35 6.84
C VAL A 39 7.80 -0.95 6.24
N GLY A 40 8.30 0.08 6.94
CA GLY A 40 8.31 1.45 6.44
C GLY A 40 8.98 1.57 5.07
N ARG A 41 10.19 1.01 4.93
CA ARG A 41 10.93 1.01 3.66
C ARG A 41 10.22 0.27 2.53
N ILE A 42 9.58 -0.87 2.83
CA ILE A 42 8.78 -1.61 1.84
C ILE A 42 7.62 -0.73 1.34
N ARG A 43 6.90 -0.07 2.24
CA ARG A 43 5.78 0.81 1.87
C ARG A 43 6.23 2.01 1.03
N GLU A 44 7.33 2.65 1.40
CA GLU A 44 7.93 3.75 0.63
C GLU A 44 8.30 3.31 -0.80
N GLN A 45 8.96 2.15 -0.96
CA GLN A 45 9.35 1.63 -2.27
C GLN A 45 8.16 1.21 -3.13
N LEU A 46 7.06 0.74 -2.53
CA LEU A 46 5.86 0.33 -3.25
C LEU A 46 4.94 1.50 -3.62
N GLY A 47 5.25 2.71 -3.15
CA GLY A 47 4.44 3.90 -3.34
C GLY A 47 3.25 4.00 -2.39
N GLU A 48 3.19 3.18 -1.33
CA GLU A 48 2.29 3.39 -0.18
C GLU A 48 2.86 4.49 0.74
N ALA A 49 3.28 5.62 0.15
CA ALA A 49 3.42 6.84 0.92
C ALA A 49 2.01 7.20 1.41
N GLN A 50 1.91 7.46 2.71
CA GLN A 50 0.66 7.80 3.41
C GLN A 50 -0.27 8.67 2.57
N PRO A 51 -1.60 8.50 2.67
CA PRO A 51 -2.50 9.53 2.19
C PRO A 51 -2.05 10.81 2.89
N HIS A 52 -1.56 11.77 2.10
CA HIS A 52 -1.54 13.19 2.42
C HIS A 52 -2.66 13.52 3.43
N ARG A 53 -2.31 13.55 4.72
CA ARG A 53 -3.19 14.08 5.74
C ARG A 53 -2.99 15.57 5.63
N ASN A 54 -3.82 16.24 4.82
CA ASN A 54 -3.88 17.70 4.83
C ASN A 54 -4.27 18.12 6.26
N PRO A 55 -3.42 18.85 7.01
CA PRO A 55 -3.72 19.28 8.36
C PRO A 55 -4.28 20.71 8.39
N ASP A 56 -5.02 21.14 7.37
CA ASP A 56 -5.58 22.49 7.30
C ASP A 56 -7.08 22.43 7.02
N GLY A 57 -7.82 22.14 8.08
CA GLY A 57 -9.27 22.22 8.14
C GLY A 57 -9.75 22.68 9.52
N ASP A 58 -8.91 23.38 10.29
CA ASP A 58 -9.32 24.07 11.51
C ASP A 58 -9.62 25.54 11.17
N GLN A 59 -10.78 25.77 10.53
CA GLN A 59 -11.38 27.10 10.49
C GLN A 59 -12.30 27.25 11.71
N GLY A 60 -11.74 27.52 12.89
CA GLY A 60 -12.38 28.37 13.89
C GLY A 60 -12.30 29.82 13.38
N GLY A 61 -13.33 30.65 13.36
CA GLY A 61 -14.27 30.92 14.43
C GLY A 61 -13.92 32.27 15.08
N GLY A 62 -14.65 33.33 14.73
CA GLY A 62 -14.56 34.68 15.33
C GLY A 62 -13.76 35.67 14.48
N LYS A 63 -14.25 36.86 14.14
CA LYS A 63 -15.16 37.75 14.86
C LYS A 63 -15.72 38.80 13.89
#